data_AF-A0A4Q7LTR9-F1
#
_entry.id   AF-A0A4Q7LTR9-F1
#
_cell.length_a   1.000
_cell.length_b   1.000
_cell.length_c   1.000
_cell.angle_alpha   90.00
_cell.angle_beta   90.00
_cell.angle_gamma   90.00
#
_symmetry.space_group_name_H-M   'P 1'
#
loop_
_entity.id
_entity.type
_entity.pdbx_description
1 polymer ?
#
loop_
_entity_poly.entity_id
_entity_poly.type
_entity_poly.pdbx_seq_one_letter_code
_entity_poly.pdbx_strand_id
1 'polypeptide(L)'
;MTAAPPLALRIDPSRNLAVLPDGQRVVWQRRWTGEFLALLVQQGRHDLAVDHAMLDTHLARRGQSARLAAVSILRLLETLQTFLDGLPERPLILEHPPRKASLGPWRLRWRLPLAIVIDGEPGADQADSIDPPADLFTALFDGPPGQIDRLHALLLSLISSDAFHAIGDHASSHEVLQSCRELPLSANGRVLIGLRDALCLKRIGRFEDARQLLRALAHLPDVSDRSALASVQFLFDRIDYDADPGGQHTRLWASCAAPTRVQLPDRHLLAQWHNLRALLCRRRSEAAGHADPVLHILALRHLESAFHHALMQRDNEGLLAYAANLALHLTSVLPAGWSTARQVMAWHELVLVCMDKLGVGGDNAWETIFLAQFWLDHEDELGALDHDPAHKGWMPVIGNLHPRDAAYHVAMVQRVQASGDARQIALAWLCCWRHARQHLPPHDELPIRLALIKAVKAEADLPQRLRREGYGDWLDRLGIPCKD
;
A
#
# COMPACT_ATOMS: atom_id res chain seq x y z
N MET A 1 -0.57 42.92 30.91
CA MET A 1 -1.99 42.68 30.62
C MET A 1 -2.14 41.22 30.24
N THR A 2 -2.65 40.39 31.13
CA THR A 2 -2.97 38.99 30.83
C THR A 2 -4.15 38.98 29.86
N ALA A 3 -3.92 38.49 28.64
CA ALA A 3 -4.98 38.30 27.66
C ALA A 3 -6.05 37.38 28.27
N ALA A 4 -7.31 37.82 28.24
CA ALA A 4 -8.42 36.95 28.62
C ALA A 4 -8.33 35.66 27.78
N PRO A 5 -8.60 34.48 28.37
CA PRO A 5 -8.58 33.23 27.62
C PRO A 5 -9.53 33.38 26.41
N PRO A 6 -9.12 32.92 25.22
CA PRO A 6 -9.97 33.02 24.04
C PRO A 6 -11.31 32.34 24.32
N LEU A 7 -12.41 33.00 23.96
CA LEU A 7 -13.75 32.41 23.96
C LEU A 7 -13.67 31.05 23.23
N ALA A 8 -14.03 29.97 23.91
CA ALA A 8 -13.87 28.61 23.41
C ALA A 8 -15.24 27.94 23.23
N LEU A 9 -15.57 27.59 21.99
CA LEU A 9 -16.69 26.72 21.65
C LEU A 9 -16.19 25.28 21.64
N ARG A 10 -16.79 24.38 22.42
CA ARG A 10 -16.47 22.95 22.36
C ARG A 10 -17.56 22.20 21.61
N ILE A 11 -17.18 21.26 20.75
CA ILE A 11 -18.09 20.42 19.97
C ILE A 11 -17.76 18.97 20.29
N ASP A 12 -18.73 18.17 20.73
CA ASP A 12 -18.61 16.72 20.85
C ASP A 12 -19.48 16.07 19.76
N PRO A 13 -18.89 15.67 18.62
CA PRO A 13 -19.63 15.09 17.51
C PRO A 13 -20.28 13.76 17.89
N SER A 14 -19.61 12.96 18.72
CA SER A 14 -20.06 11.63 19.15
C SER A 14 -21.33 11.71 20.00
N ARG A 15 -21.46 12.76 20.81
CA ARG A 15 -22.64 13.05 21.63
C ARG A 15 -23.62 14.02 20.98
N ASN A 16 -23.31 14.49 19.77
CA ASN A 16 -24.11 15.47 19.03
C ASN A 16 -24.42 16.72 19.89
N LEU A 17 -23.38 17.26 20.51
CA LEU A 17 -23.44 18.29 21.54
C LEU A 17 -22.45 19.42 21.24
N ALA A 18 -22.80 20.66 21.56
CA ALA A 18 -21.88 21.78 21.71
C ALA A 18 -21.92 22.34 23.15
N VAL A 19 -20.78 22.84 23.63
CA VAL A 19 -20.67 23.62 24.87
C VAL A 19 -20.19 25.01 24.48
N LEU A 20 -21.03 26.00 24.73
CA LEU A 20 -20.77 27.41 24.43
C LEU A 20 -19.72 28.00 25.40
N PRO A 21 -19.11 29.16 25.06
CA PRO A 21 -18.10 29.79 25.92
C PRO A 21 -18.60 30.18 27.32
N ASP A 22 -19.91 30.38 27.49
CA ASP A 22 -20.57 30.65 28.78
C ASP A 22 -20.90 29.36 29.58
N GLY A 23 -20.53 28.19 29.04
CA GLY A 23 -20.79 26.88 29.62
C GLY A 23 -22.16 26.29 29.27
N GLN A 24 -23.02 27.00 28.53
CA GLN A 24 -24.31 26.48 28.10
C GLN A 24 -24.12 25.28 27.16
N ARG A 25 -24.89 24.21 27.41
CA ARG A 25 -24.88 22.99 26.59
C ARG A 25 -26.01 23.02 25.58
N VAL A 26 -25.69 22.75 24.32
CA VAL A 26 -26.64 22.64 23.21
C VAL A 26 -26.58 21.22 22.65
N VAL A 27 -27.59 20.41 22.95
CA VAL A 27 -27.72 19.05 22.41
C VAL A 27 -28.61 19.09 21.18
N TRP A 28 -28.10 18.62 20.04
CA TRP A 28 -28.89 18.55 18.82
C TRP A 28 -29.71 17.26 18.77
N GLN A 29 -31.00 17.39 18.45
CA GLN A 29 -31.89 16.24 18.28
C GLN A 29 -31.68 15.53 16.92
N ARG A 30 -31.21 16.26 15.91
CA ARG A 30 -30.95 15.71 14.58
C ARG A 30 -29.60 14.99 14.57
N ARG A 31 -29.66 13.68 14.34
CA ARG A 31 -28.48 12.83 14.13
C ARG A 31 -27.58 13.46 13.07
N TRP A 32 -26.27 13.50 13.35
CA TRP A 32 -25.20 14.05 12.50
C TRP A 32 -24.99 15.56 12.50
N THR A 33 -25.74 16.34 13.30
CA THR A 33 -25.54 17.81 13.35
C THR A 33 -24.14 18.18 13.85
N GLY A 34 -23.67 17.55 14.93
CA GLY A 34 -22.35 17.76 15.51
C GLY A 34 -21.23 17.28 14.58
N GLU A 35 -21.40 16.15 13.90
CA GLU A 35 -20.45 15.65 12.89
C GLU A 35 -20.36 16.60 11.69
N PHE A 36 -21.48 17.14 11.23
CA PHE A 36 -21.47 18.09 10.11
C PHE A 36 -20.85 19.43 10.51
N LEU A 37 -21.14 19.95 11.72
CA LEU A 37 -20.50 21.15 12.22
C LEU A 37 -18.99 20.94 12.39
N ALA A 38 -18.56 19.79 12.94
CA ALA A 38 -17.15 19.46 13.08
C ALA A 38 -16.44 19.43 11.72
N LEU A 39 -17.04 18.80 10.72
CA LEU A 39 -16.52 18.80 9.34
C LEU A 39 -16.42 20.22 8.77
N LEU A 40 -17.45 21.05 8.95
CA LEU A 40 -17.44 22.45 8.50
C LEU A 40 -16.36 23.29 9.21
N VAL A 41 -16.15 23.07 10.51
CA VAL A 41 -15.07 23.72 11.27
C VAL A 41 -13.70 23.27 10.77
N GLN A 42 -13.51 21.96 10.58
CA GLN A 42 -12.25 21.40 10.06
C GLN A 42 -11.91 21.98 8.69
N GLN A 43 -12.86 22.00 7.75
CA GLN A 43 -12.63 22.57 6.41
C GLN A 43 -12.49 24.10 6.43
N GLY A 44 -13.29 24.77 7.25
CA GLY A 44 -13.29 26.23 7.36
C GLY A 44 -11.97 26.81 7.91
N ARG A 45 -11.24 26.06 8.75
CA ARG A 45 -9.88 26.44 9.20
C ARG A 45 -8.90 26.62 8.04
N HIS A 46 -9.16 25.98 6.90
CA HIS A 46 -8.37 26.07 5.68
C HIS A 46 -9.05 26.88 4.56
N ASP A 47 -10.12 27.63 4.87
CA ASP A 47 -10.97 28.33 3.91
C ASP A 47 -11.52 27.43 2.78
N LEU A 48 -11.70 26.14 3.07
CA LEU A 48 -12.24 25.15 2.15
C LEU A 48 -13.77 25.04 2.31
N ALA A 49 -14.43 24.66 1.22
CA ALA A 49 -15.87 24.41 1.21
C ALA A 49 -16.15 22.90 1.30
N VAL A 50 -17.22 22.54 2.01
CA VAL A 50 -17.75 21.18 2.09
C VAL A 50 -18.80 21.01 1.00
N ASP A 51 -18.66 19.99 0.16
CA ASP A 51 -19.71 19.60 -0.78
C ASP A 51 -20.49 18.37 -0.29
N HIS A 52 -21.53 18.00 -1.03
CA HIS A 52 -22.36 16.84 -0.72
C HIS A 52 -21.57 15.53 -0.68
N ALA A 53 -20.60 15.35 -1.59
CA ALA A 53 -19.82 14.12 -1.70
C ALA A 53 -18.88 13.94 -0.50
N MET A 54 -18.27 15.03 -0.04
CA MET A 54 -17.45 15.08 1.15
C MET A 54 -18.27 14.78 2.41
N LEU A 55 -19.46 15.39 2.54
CA LEU A 55 -20.37 15.11 3.66
C LEU A 55 -20.78 13.63 3.70
N ASP A 56 -21.22 13.07 2.56
CA ASP A 56 -21.60 11.65 2.48
C ASP A 56 -20.43 10.73 2.87
N THR A 57 -19.22 11.03 2.37
CA THR A 57 -18.01 10.25 2.67
C THR A 57 -17.65 10.33 4.15
N HIS A 58 -17.77 11.52 4.76
CA HIS A 58 -17.51 11.72 6.19
C HIS A 58 -18.50 10.92 7.05
N LEU A 59 -19.79 11.02 6.76
CA LEU A 59 -20.83 10.33 7.52
C LEU A 59 -20.77 8.81 7.35
N ALA A 60 -20.42 8.32 6.16
CA ALA A 60 -20.22 6.89 5.92
C ALA A 60 -19.16 6.29 6.86
N ARG A 61 -18.04 7.01 7.09
CA ARG A 61 -16.99 6.60 8.05
C ARG A 61 -17.48 6.54 9.50
N ARG A 62 -18.54 7.28 9.83
CA ARG A 62 -19.16 7.32 11.16
C ARG A 62 -20.36 6.37 11.29
N GLY A 63 -20.58 5.49 10.31
CA GLY A 63 -21.61 4.44 10.36
C GLY A 63 -22.94 4.81 9.72
N GLN A 64 -22.99 5.87 8.89
CA GLN A 64 -24.16 6.16 8.05
C GLN A 64 -24.15 5.21 6.84
N SER A 65 -25.12 4.29 6.78
CA SER A 65 -25.17 3.24 5.75
C SER A 65 -25.72 3.70 4.39
N ALA A 66 -26.51 4.78 4.36
CA ALA A 66 -27.13 5.30 3.14
C ALA A 66 -26.90 6.81 3.01
N ARG A 67 -26.79 7.31 1.77
CA ARG A 67 -26.63 8.75 1.48
C ARG A 67 -27.77 9.55 2.12
N LEU A 68 -27.45 10.75 2.61
CA LEU A 68 -28.48 11.62 3.17
C LEU A 68 -29.40 12.14 2.05
N ALA A 69 -30.71 12.03 2.25
CA ALA A 69 -31.67 12.67 1.36
C ALA A 69 -31.49 14.19 1.40
N ALA A 70 -31.70 14.86 0.26
CA ALA A 70 -31.61 16.32 0.13
C ALA A 70 -32.36 17.07 1.25
N VAL A 71 -33.59 16.65 1.56
CA VAL A 71 -34.41 17.25 2.64
C VAL A 71 -33.74 17.14 4.01
N SER A 72 -33.03 16.04 4.30
CA SER A 72 -32.29 15.87 5.56
C SER A 72 -31.10 16.82 5.64
N ILE A 73 -30.39 17.02 4.54
CA ILE A 73 -29.26 17.95 4.46
C ILE A 73 -29.73 19.39 4.68
N LEU A 74 -30.83 19.80 4.03
CA LEU A 74 -31.41 21.13 4.22
C LEU A 74 -31.81 21.37 5.69
N ARG A 75 -32.40 20.37 6.32
CA ARG A 75 -32.75 20.40 7.74
C ARG A 75 -31.53 20.49 8.66
N LEU A 76 -30.41 19.87 8.30
CA LEU A 76 -29.15 20.00 9.03
C LEU A 76 -28.61 21.43 8.89
N LEU A 77 -28.59 21.99 7.68
CA LEU A 77 -28.16 23.37 7.42
C LEU A 77 -29.01 24.38 8.19
N GLU A 78 -30.33 24.24 8.19
CA GLU A 78 -31.23 25.08 8.97
C GLU A 78 -30.93 25.02 10.48
N THR A 79 -30.63 23.82 10.98
CA THR A 79 -30.30 23.60 12.39
C THR A 79 -28.97 24.26 12.74
N LEU A 80 -27.96 24.12 11.87
CA LEU A 80 -26.66 24.75 12.04
C LEU A 80 -26.76 26.27 11.92
N GLN A 81 -27.48 26.79 10.94
CA GLN A 81 -27.69 28.23 10.77
C GLN A 81 -28.34 28.83 12.01
N THR A 82 -29.41 28.21 12.51
CA THR A 82 -30.09 28.65 13.76
C THR A 82 -29.13 28.64 14.94
N PHE A 83 -28.28 27.61 15.06
CA PHE A 83 -27.28 27.52 16.11
C PHE A 83 -26.23 28.65 16.00
N LEU A 84 -25.66 28.86 14.80
CA LEU A 84 -24.64 29.88 14.57
C LEU A 84 -25.17 31.31 14.75
N ASP A 85 -26.41 31.57 14.31
CA ASP A 85 -27.07 32.87 14.50
C ASP A 85 -27.41 33.17 15.96
N GLY A 86 -27.54 32.12 16.78
CA GLY A 86 -27.73 32.19 18.23
C GLY A 86 -26.45 32.35 19.03
N LEU A 87 -25.26 32.27 18.40
CA LEU A 87 -24.00 32.53 19.11
C LEU A 87 -23.84 34.04 19.41
N PRO A 88 -23.35 34.40 20.61
CA PRO A 88 -23.05 35.79 20.95
C PRO A 88 -22.12 36.41 19.90
N GLU A 89 -22.45 37.61 19.41
CA GLU A 89 -21.67 38.36 18.41
C GLU A 89 -21.48 37.69 17.03
N ARG A 90 -22.07 36.50 16.82
CA ARG A 90 -22.01 35.72 15.57
C ARG A 90 -20.58 35.60 15.01
N PRO A 91 -19.65 34.98 15.75
CA PRO A 91 -18.25 34.85 15.35
C PRO A 91 -18.06 34.00 14.08
N LEU A 92 -19.08 33.24 13.68
CA LEU A 92 -19.05 32.33 12.54
C LEU A 92 -20.22 32.62 11.60
N ILE A 93 -19.99 32.52 10.29
CA ILE A 93 -21.03 32.54 9.26
C ILE A 93 -20.94 31.27 8.43
N LEU A 94 -22.10 30.64 8.20
CA LEU A 94 -22.25 29.60 7.19
C LEU A 94 -22.64 30.23 5.86
N GLU A 95 -21.72 30.23 4.91
CA GLU A 95 -21.95 30.66 3.53
C GLU A 95 -22.46 29.49 2.69
N HIS A 96 -23.42 29.79 1.81
CA HIS A 96 -23.93 28.87 0.80
C HIS A 96 -24.27 29.64 -0.48
N PRO A 97 -24.36 28.96 -1.65
CA PRO A 97 -24.76 29.57 -2.91
C PRO A 97 -26.07 30.37 -2.79
N PRO A 98 -26.28 31.41 -3.61
CA PRO A 98 -27.39 32.37 -3.48
C PRO A 98 -28.79 31.77 -3.66
N ARG A 99 -28.91 30.51 -4.11
CA ARG A 99 -30.17 29.78 -4.07
C ARG A 99 -30.39 29.31 -2.63
N LYS A 100 -31.38 29.92 -1.95
CA LYS A 100 -31.86 29.48 -0.63
C LYS A 100 -31.98 27.95 -0.64
N ALA A 101 -31.24 27.26 0.23
CA ALA A 101 -31.18 25.80 0.31
C ALA A 101 -30.39 25.09 -0.82
N SER A 102 -29.13 25.47 -1.07
CA SER A 102 -28.23 24.66 -1.91
C SER A 102 -27.78 23.37 -1.21
N LEU A 103 -27.65 22.28 -1.97
CA LEU A 103 -27.03 21.02 -1.51
C LEU A 103 -25.48 21.07 -1.51
N GLY A 104 -24.93 22.29 -1.38
CA GLY A 104 -23.50 22.56 -1.38
C GLY A 104 -23.05 23.40 -2.58
N PRO A 105 -21.79 23.81 -2.63
CA PRO A 105 -20.81 23.72 -1.53
C PRO A 105 -21.15 24.69 -0.38
N TRP A 106 -20.83 24.32 0.85
CA TRP A 106 -21.04 25.14 2.06
C TRP A 106 -19.70 25.51 2.68
N ARG A 107 -19.57 26.74 3.16
CA ARG A 107 -18.31 27.22 3.74
C ARG A 107 -18.57 27.87 5.10
N LEU A 108 -17.76 27.55 6.10
CA LEU A 108 -17.81 28.21 7.40
C LEU A 108 -16.70 29.28 7.45
N ARG A 109 -17.06 30.53 7.76
CA ARG A 109 -16.10 31.64 7.86
C ARG A 109 -16.12 32.31 9.23
N TRP A 110 -14.95 32.71 9.70
CA TRP A 110 -14.77 33.44 10.94
C TRP A 110 -14.96 34.94 10.68
N ARG A 111 -15.88 35.56 11.42
CA ARG A 111 -15.99 37.02 11.53
C ARG A 111 -15.15 37.59 12.66
N LEU A 112 -15.06 36.83 13.74
CA LEU A 112 -14.37 37.21 14.97
C LEU A 112 -13.48 36.05 15.43
N PRO A 113 -12.37 36.32 16.13
CA PRO A 113 -11.54 35.28 16.73
C PRO A 113 -12.36 34.42 17.70
N LEU A 114 -12.45 33.12 17.44
CA LEU A 114 -13.10 32.14 18.30
C LEU A 114 -12.28 30.85 18.30
N ALA A 115 -11.90 30.36 19.49
CA ALA A 115 -11.29 29.05 19.63
C ALA A 115 -12.38 27.98 19.54
N ILE A 116 -12.16 26.94 18.74
CA ILE A 116 -13.10 25.82 18.63
C ILE A 116 -12.36 24.52 18.93
N VAL A 117 -12.84 23.77 19.93
CA VAL A 117 -12.30 22.47 20.35
C VAL A 117 -13.29 21.37 19.93
N ILE A 118 -12.80 20.29 19.34
CA ILE A 118 -13.63 19.15 18.93
C ILE A 118 -13.26 17.92 19.78
N ASP A 119 -14.15 17.50 20.67
CA ASP A 119 -13.98 16.39 21.59
C ASP A 119 -14.14 15.04 20.86
N GLY A 120 -13.32 14.04 21.19
CA GLY A 120 -13.47 12.67 20.69
C GLY A 120 -12.70 12.34 19.40
N GLU A 121 -11.92 13.27 18.85
CA GLU A 121 -10.78 12.91 18.00
C GLU A 121 -9.56 12.67 18.89
N PRO A 122 -8.95 11.46 18.87
CA PRO A 122 -7.63 11.27 19.44
C PRO A 122 -6.65 12.05 18.55
N GLY A 123 -6.47 13.34 18.83
CA GLY A 123 -5.64 14.21 18.01
C GLY A 123 -5.81 15.72 18.21
N ALA A 124 -6.86 16.24 18.84
CA ALA A 124 -7.09 17.69 18.84
C ALA A 124 -6.17 18.53 19.77
N ASP A 125 -5.40 17.91 20.67
CA ASP A 125 -4.26 18.54 21.37
C ASP A 125 -2.93 18.38 20.60
N GLN A 126 -2.94 17.66 19.48
CA GLN A 126 -2.11 18.04 18.35
C GLN A 126 -2.95 19.04 17.56
N ALA A 127 -2.88 20.31 17.97
CA ALA A 127 -2.73 21.30 16.92
C ALA A 127 -1.70 20.70 15.96
N ASP A 128 -2.12 20.35 14.75
CA ASP A 128 -1.92 21.26 13.63
C ASP A 128 -0.79 22.29 13.89
N SER A 129 0.39 21.85 14.34
CA SER A 129 1.49 21.95 13.41
C SER A 129 1.05 21.12 12.21
N ILE A 130 0.24 21.76 11.36
CA ILE A 130 0.66 21.88 9.99
C ILE A 130 2.09 22.39 10.15
N ASP A 131 3.05 21.46 10.28
CA ASP A 131 4.36 21.78 9.78
C ASP A 131 4.04 22.32 8.39
N PRO A 132 4.32 23.61 8.13
CA PRO A 132 4.00 24.24 6.86
C PRO A 132 4.39 23.24 5.76
N PRO A 133 3.47 22.91 4.83
CA PRO A 133 3.49 21.68 4.03
C PRO A 133 4.92 21.30 3.67
N ALA A 134 5.49 20.39 4.47
CA ALA A 134 6.92 20.17 4.68
C ALA A 134 7.81 20.83 3.63
N ASP A 135 8.03 22.15 3.70
CA ASP A 135 8.62 23.04 2.68
C ASP A 135 9.35 22.27 1.55
N LEU A 136 8.56 21.66 0.64
CA LEU A 136 9.10 20.64 -0.29
C LEU A 136 9.99 21.31 -1.34
N PHE A 137 9.70 22.58 -1.56
CA PHE A 137 10.20 23.39 -2.65
C PHE A 137 10.73 24.74 -2.18
N THR A 138 10.82 25.01 -0.87
CA THR A 138 11.20 26.35 -0.39
C THR A 138 12.64 26.67 -0.74
N ALA A 139 13.52 25.65 -0.77
CA ALA A 139 14.85 25.77 -1.38
C ALA A 139 14.84 25.98 -2.91
N LEU A 140 13.79 25.53 -3.61
CA LEU A 140 13.58 25.77 -5.05
C LEU A 140 13.01 27.18 -5.34
N PHE A 141 12.27 27.76 -4.40
CA PHE A 141 11.57 29.05 -4.53
C PHE A 141 12.28 30.24 -3.84
N ASP A 142 13.25 30.00 -2.96
CA ASP A 142 14.01 31.07 -2.27
C ASP A 142 15.34 31.45 -2.99
N GLY A 143 15.53 31.03 -4.24
CA GLY A 143 16.77 31.23 -5.03
C GLY A 143 16.69 32.24 -6.19
N PRO A 144 17.83 32.57 -6.85
CA PRO A 144 17.94 33.57 -7.93
C PRO A 144 17.15 33.18 -9.22
N PRO A 145 17.12 34.01 -10.29
CA PRO A 145 16.39 33.69 -11.53
C PRO A 145 16.71 32.29 -12.08
N GLY A 146 15.68 31.57 -12.56
CA GLY A 146 15.74 30.17 -13.03
C GLY A 146 14.86 29.18 -12.26
N GLN A 147 14.00 29.65 -11.34
CA GLN A 147 13.12 28.80 -10.51
C GLN A 147 12.13 27.97 -11.35
N ILE A 148 11.53 28.59 -12.37
CA ILE A 148 10.59 27.92 -13.28
C ILE A 148 11.30 26.80 -14.04
N ASP A 149 12.53 27.03 -14.50
CA ASP A 149 13.31 26.01 -15.22
C ASP A 149 13.66 24.83 -14.33
N ARG A 150 13.98 25.06 -13.05
CA ARG A 150 14.27 24.00 -12.08
C ARG A 150 13.02 23.20 -11.70
N LEU A 151 11.90 23.87 -11.46
CA LEU A 151 10.62 23.20 -11.22
C LEU A 151 10.19 22.39 -12.44
N HIS A 152 10.35 22.96 -13.64
CA HIS A 152 10.06 22.28 -14.89
C HIS A 152 10.97 21.06 -15.08
N ALA A 153 12.29 21.17 -14.81
CA ALA A 153 13.22 20.04 -14.88
C ALA A 153 12.84 18.92 -13.88
N LEU A 154 12.45 19.28 -12.66
CA LEU A 154 11.98 18.30 -11.67
C LEU A 154 10.70 17.61 -12.14
N LEU A 155 9.69 18.37 -12.59
CA LEU A 155 8.43 17.82 -13.07
C LEU A 155 8.64 16.92 -14.29
N LEU A 156 9.48 17.33 -15.25
CA LEU A 156 9.84 16.51 -16.40
C LEU A 156 10.54 15.21 -15.98
N SER A 157 11.44 15.28 -15.00
CA SER A 157 12.13 14.10 -14.48
C SER A 157 11.14 13.15 -13.77
N LEU A 158 10.23 13.68 -12.97
CA LEU A 158 9.19 12.87 -12.32
C LEU A 158 8.24 12.23 -13.33
N ILE A 159 7.77 12.98 -14.33
CA ILE A 159 6.91 12.46 -15.40
C ILE A 159 7.64 11.38 -16.21
N SER A 160 8.92 11.60 -16.53
CA SER A 160 9.73 10.63 -17.27
C SER A 160 9.95 9.37 -16.45
N SER A 161 10.29 9.52 -15.17
CA SER A 161 10.39 8.42 -14.21
C SER A 161 9.10 7.61 -14.13
N ASP A 162 7.94 8.27 -14.11
CA ASP A 162 6.62 7.63 -14.04
C ASP A 162 6.25 6.94 -15.34
N ALA A 163 6.60 7.52 -16.49
CA ALA A 163 6.43 6.89 -17.79
C ALA A 163 7.26 5.60 -17.91
N PHE A 164 8.52 5.63 -17.47
CA PHE A 164 9.36 4.43 -17.41
C PHE A 164 8.81 3.39 -16.43
N HIS A 165 8.33 3.84 -15.27
CA HIS A 165 7.71 2.95 -14.28
C HIS A 165 6.47 2.24 -14.84
N ALA A 166 5.60 2.97 -15.55
CA ALA A 166 4.37 2.43 -16.13
C ALA A 166 4.60 1.36 -17.20
N ILE A 167 5.77 1.35 -17.85
CA ILE A 167 6.17 0.31 -18.82
C ILE A 167 7.08 -0.77 -18.21
N GLY A 168 7.35 -0.71 -16.90
CA GLY A 168 8.21 -1.66 -16.18
C GLY A 168 9.72 -1.43 -16.37
N ASP A 169 10.15 -0.32 -16.99
CA ASP A 169 11.57 0.02 -17.16
C ASP A 169 12.11 0.75 -15.93
N HIS A 170 12.27 0.00 -14.84
CA HIS A 170 12.72 0.54 -13.56
C HIS A 170 14.20 0.96 -13.58
N ALA A 171 15.00 0.44 -14.52
CA ALA A 171 16.40 0.83 -14.68
C ALA A 171 16.49 2.27 -15.22
N SER A 172 15.78 2.59 -16.30
CA SER A 172 15.72 3.96 -16.82
C SER A 172 15.05 4.91 -15.83
N SER A 173 14.02 4.45 -15.12
CA SER A 173 13.38 5.23 -14.03
C SER A 173 14.39 5.61 -12.93
N HIS A 174 15.21 4.65 -12.48
CA HIS A 174 16.31 4.88 -11.54
C HIS A 174 17.32 5.92 -12.07
N GLU A 175 17.76 5.80 -13.33
CA GLU A 175 18.70 6.76 -13.94
C GLU A 175 18.14 8.19 -13.96
N VAL A 176 16.86 8.36 -14.29
CA VAL A 176 16.20 9.67 -14.23
C VAL A 176 16.14 10.19 -12.80
N LEU A 177 15.79 9.36 -11.82
CA LEU A 177 15.72 9.77 -10.41
C LEU A 177 17.10 10.11 -9.82
N GLN A 178 18.17 9.49 -10.29
CA GLN A 178 19.54 9.88 -9.92
C GLN A 178 19.82 11.34 -10.32
N SER A 179 19.38 11.77 -11.51
CA SER A 179 19.59 13.15 -11.98
C SER A 179 18.89 14.19 -11.08
N CYS A 180 17.79 13.81 -10.42
CA CYS A 180 17.09 14.67 -9.47
C CYS A 180 17.89 14.95 -8.19
N ARG A 181 18.90 14.14 -7.86
CA ARG A 181 19.71 14.32 -6.63
C ARG A 181 20.60 15.56 -6.69
N GLU A 182 20.97 15.98 -7.89
CA GLU A 182 21.76 17.19 -8.13
C GLU A 182 20.92 18.47 -8.01
N LEU A 183 19.58 18.34 -7.92
CA LEU A 183 18.69 19.49 -7.73
C LEU A 183 18.77 19.99 -6.27
N PRO A 184 18.64 21.31 -6.04
CA PRO A 184 18.67 21.91 -4.71
C PRO A 184 17.34 21.66 -3.97
N LEU A 185 17.08 20.42 -3.60
CA LEU A 185 15.89 19.98 -2.86
C LEU A 185 16.08 20.14 -1.34
N SER A 186 15.00 20.43 -0.62
CA SER A 186 14.95 20.36 0.83
C SER A 186 15.22 18.93 1.33
N ALA A 187 15.54 18.76 2.62
CA ALA A 187 15.80 17.44 3.20
C ALA A 187 14.61 16.48 2.97
N ASN A 188 13.37 16.95 3.20
CA ASN A 188 12.15 16.18 2.94
C ASN A 188 11.99 15.84 1.45
N GLY A 189 12.28 16.79 0.53
CA GLY A 189 12.25 16.54 -0.91
C GLY A 189 13.27 15.47 -1.34
N ARG A 190 14.48 15.49 -0.78
CA ARG A 190 15.50 14.45 -1.01
C ARG A 190 15.05 13.09 -0.51
N VAL A 191 14.40 13.02 0.65
CA VAL A 191 13.84 11.76 1.18
C VAL A 191 12.77 11.20 0.26
N LEU A 192 11.81 12.01 -0.20
CA LEU A 192 10.75 11.53 -1.09
C LEU A 192 11.28 11.03 -2.43
N ILE A 193 12.20 11.75 -3.07
CA ILE A 193 12.86 11.29 -4.31
C ILE A 193 13.65 10.02 -4.04
N GLY A 194 14.40 9.97 -2.94
CA GLY A 194 15.20 8.81 -2.55
C GLY A 194 14.36 7.57 -2.24
N LEU A 195 13.15 7.72 -1.69
CA LEU A 195 12.21 6.62 -1.49
C LEU A 195 11.73 6.02 -2.82
N ARG A 196 11.40 6.88 -3.81
CA ARG A 196 11.03 6.41 -5.16
C ARG A 196 12.19 5.70 -5.85
N ASP A 197 13.39 6.23 -5.69
CA ASP A 197 14.61 5.64 -6.24
C ASP A 197 14.94 4.28 -5.58
N ALA A 198 14.82 4.18 -4.26
CA ALA A 198 14.96 2.91 -3.53
C ALA A 198 13.94 1.85 -3.98
N LEU A 199 12.70 2.25 -4.30
CA LEU A 199 11.72 1.35 -4.89
C LEU A 199 12.15 0.86 -6.28
N CYS A 200 12.71 1.72 -7.13
CA CYS A 200 13.23 1.32 -8.44
C CYS A 200 14.39 0.33 -8.29
N LEU A 201 15.37 0.64 -7.43
CA LEU A 201 16.50 -0.24 -7.10
C LEU A 201 16.02 -1.61 -6.61
N LYS A 202 15.02 -1.63 -5.72
CA LYS A 202 14.38 -2.86 -5.25
C LYS A 202 13.77 -3.65 -6.41
N ARG A 203 13.03 -3.00 -7.31
CA ARG A 203 12.35 -3.66 -8.45
C ARG A 203 13.35 -4.27 -9.44
N ILE A 204 14.53 -3.68 -9.59
CA ILE A 204 15.62 -4.21 -10.43
C ILE A 204 16.57 -5.17 -9.69
N GLY A 205 16.20 -5.65 -8.49
CA GLY A 205 16.99 -6.60 -7.72
C GLY A 205 18.25 -6.03 -7.04
N ARG A 206 18.50 -4.72 -7.13
CA ARG A 206 19.66 -4.04 -6.50
C ARG A 206 19.39 -3.72 -5.03
N PHE A 207 19.12 -4.76 -4.24
CA PHE A 207 18.69 -4.62 -2.84
C PHE A 207 19.74 -3.93 -1.96
N GLU A 208 21.04 -4.21 -2.13
CA GLU A 208 22.07 -3.58 -1.30
C GLU A 208 22.21 -2.09 -1.58
N ASP A 209 22.14 -1.68 -2.84
CA ASP A 209 22.16 -0.26 -3.21
C ASP A 209 20.92 0.46 -2.66
N ALA A 210 19.76 -0.20 -2.69
CA ALA A 210 18.54 0.32 -2.07
C ALA A 210 18.71 0.50 -0.55
N ARG A 211 19.33 -0.47 0.16
CA ARG A 211 19.64 -0.35 1.60
C ARG A 211 20.59 0.79 1.89
N GLN A 212 21.67 0.92 1.12
CA GLN A 212 22.64 2.00 1.29
C GLN A 212 21.98 3.37 1.11
N LEU A 213 21.13 3.50 0.10
CA LEU A 213 20.34 4.70 -0.11
C LEU A 213 19.43 5.01 1.08
N LEU A 214 18.61 4.05 1.53
CA LEU A 214 17.71 4.26 2.66
C LEU A 214 18.44 4.58 3.97
N ARG A 215 19.60 3.97 4.21
CA ARG A 215 20.47 4.34 5.34
C ARG A 215 20.92 5.79 5.22
N ALA A 216 21.37 6.23 4.04
CA ALA A 216 21.77 7.61 3.82
C ALA A 216 20.60 8.59 4.05
N LEU A 217 19.39 8.26 3.57
CA LEU A 217 18.19 9.08 3.77
C LEU A 217 17.79 9.19 5.24
N ALA A 218 17.89 8.10 6.00
CA ALA A 218 17.56 8.09 7.44
C ALA A 218 18.48 8.98 8.29
N HIS A 219 19.67 9.31 7.79
CA HIS A 219 20.67 10.14 8.47
C HIS A 219 20.78 11.55 7.88
N LEU A 220 19.87 11.95 6.97
CA LEU A 220 19.86 13.32 6.47
C LEU A 220 19.56 14.30 7.62
N PRO A 221 20.38 15.34 7.79
CA PRO A 221 20.08 16.39 8.76
C PRO A 221 18.82 17.15 8.35
N ASP A 222 18.13 17.74 9.32
CA ASP A 222 17.00 18.64 9.12
C ASP A 222 15.75 18.02 8.45
N VAL A 223 15.59 16.69 8.52
CA VAL A 223 14.32 16.03 8.18
C VAL A 223 13.33 16.26 9.32
N SER A 224 12.40 17.19 9.13
CA SER A 224 11.33 17.50 10.09
C SER A 224 10.16 16.51 10.01
N ASP A 225 9.93 15.91 8.84
CA ASP A 225 8.77 15.06 8.60
C ASP A 225 8.97 13.64 9.15
N ARG A 226 8.34 13.36 10.28
CA ARG A 226 8.34 12.03 10.92
C ARG A 226 7.71 10.94 10.04
N SER A 227 6.77 11.30 9.16
CA SER A 227 6.11 10.34 8.26
C SER A 227 7.05 9.86 7.15
N ALA A 228 7.93 10.75 6.67
CA ALA A 228 8.96 10.42 5.69
C ALA A 228 9.98 9.44 6.29
N LEU A 229 10.43 9.66 7.52
CA LEU A 229 11.33 8.72 8.23
C LEU A 229 10.67 7.37 8.52
N ALA A 230 9.39 7.35 8.89
CA ALA A 230 8.64 6.11 9.05
C ALA A 230 8.53 5.33 7.73
N SER A 231 8.36 6.03 6.60
CA SER A 231 8.34 5.44 5.26
C SER A 231 9.71 4.85 4.88
N VAL A 232 10.81 5.52 5.24
CA VAL A 232 12.18 5.00 5.05
C VAL A 232 12.37 3.70 5.84
N GLN A 233 12.00 3.68 7.13
CA GLN A 233 12.12 2.50 7.95
C GLN A 233 11.27 1.33 7.41
N PHE A 234 10.02 1.60 7.03
CA PHE A 234 9.16 0.58 6.44
C PHE A 234 9.78 -0.01 5.16
N LEU A 235 10.22 0.86 4.25
CA LEU A 235 10.77 0.40 2.98
C LEU A 235 12.06 -0.40 3.18
N PHE A 236 12.86 -0.04 4.19
CA PHE A 236 14.03 -0.81 4.61
C PHE A 236 13.64 -2.22 5.06
N ASP A 237 12.65 -2.33 5.97
CA ASP A 237 12.14 -3.62 6.45
C ASP A 237 11.53 -4.47 5.30
N ARG A 238 10.85 -3.80 4.35
CA ARG A 238 10.27 -4.46 3.18
C ARG A 238 11.36 -5.00 2.24
N ILE A 239 12.42 -4.24 1.99
CA ILE A 239 13.57 -4.68 1.17
C ILE A 239 14.29 -5.84 1.85
N ASP A 240 14.48 -5.79 3.16
CA ASP A 240 15.09 -6.89 3.90
C ASP A 240 14.27 -8.16 3.79
N TYR A 241 12.94 -8.07 3.92
CA TYR A 241 12.07 -9.22 3.70
C TYR A 241 12.19 -9.75 2.27
N ASP A 242 12.09 -8.89 1.25
CA ASP A 242 12.04 -9.34 -0.14
C ASP A 242 13.37 -9.93 -0.63
N ALA A 243 14.50 -9.46 -0.08
CA ALA A 243 15.84 -9.96 -0.43
C ALA A 243 16.19 -11.33 0.19
N ASP A 244 15.69 -11.61 1.40
CA ASP A 244 15.87 -12.89 2.10
C ASP A 244 14.69 -13.19 3.05
N PRO A 245 13.54 -13.62 2.50
CA PRO A 245 12.34 -13.89 3.30
C PRO A 245 12.58 -14.94 4.38
N GLY A 246 13.41 -15.96 4.08
CA GLY A 246 13.74 -17.04 5.00
C GLY A 246 14.62 -16.59 6.16
N GLY A 247 15.64 -15.77 5.91
CA GLY A 247 16.58 -15.30 6.93
C GLY A 247 16.11 -14.12 7.77
N GLN A 248 15.25 -13.24 7.24
CA GLN A 248 14.90 -11.97 7.92
C GLN A 248 13.62 -12.03 8.75
N HIS A 249 12.74 -13.01 8.52
CA HIS A 249 11.39 -13.01 9.11
C HIS A 249 11.37 -12.95 10.65
N THR A 250 12.31 -13.61 11.34
CA THR A 250 12.35 -13.61 12.82
C THR A 250 12.70 -12.22 13.37
N ARG A 251 13.71 -11.57 12.78
CA ARG A 251 14.10 -10.20 13.15
C ARG A 251 12.97 -9.22 12.86
N LEU A 252 12.42 -9.28 11.65
CA LEU A 252 11.34 -8.39 11.20
C LEU A 252 10.04 -8.59 11.98
N TRP A 253 9.75 -9.80 12.46
CA TRP A 253 8.61 -10.01 13.34
C TRP A 253 8.68 -9.20 14.63
N ALA A 254 9.90 -9.08 15.20
CA ALA A 254 10.16 -8.33 16.42
C ALA A 254 10.23 -6.81 16.17
N SER A 255 10.77 -6.37 15.04
CA SER A 255 10.95 -4.94 14.73
C SER A 255 9.74 -4.29 14.05
N CYS A 256 9.00 -5.01 13.20
CA CYS A 256 7.82 -4.48 12.52
C CYS A 256 6.56 -4.66 13.39
N ALA A 257 6.44 -3.87 14.48
CA ALA A 257 5.21 -3.84 15.27
C ALA A 257 3.99 -3.40 14.41
N ALA A 258 2.78 -3.85 14.73
CA ALA A 258 1.59 -3.38 14.02
C ALA A 258 1.39 -1.87 14.31
N PRO A 259 1.22 -1.00 13.31
CA PRO A 259 1.01 0.42 13.55
C PRO A 259 -0.28 0.61 14.32
N THR A 260 -0.23 1.38 15.39
CA THR A 260 -1.42 1.91 16.04
C THR A 260 -2.15 2.78 15.02
N ARG A 261 -3.47 2.59 14.85
CA ARG A 261 -4.34 3.29 13.87
C ARG A 261 -4.20 4.83 13.84
N VAL A 262 -3.57 5.41 14.86
CA VAL A 262 -3.44 6.85 15.12
C VAL A 262 -2.12 7.43 14.54
N GLN A 263 -1.14 6.61 14.15
CA GLN A 263 0.22 7.08 13.90
C GLN A 263 0.66 7.22 12.44
N LEU A 264 -0.15 6.79 11.45
CA LEU A 264 0.22 6.89 10.04
C LEU A 264 -0.83 7.70 9.26
N PRO A 265 -0.50 8.91 8.76
CA PRO A 265 -1.41 9.67 7.89
C PRO A 265 -1.55 9.05 6.50
N ASP A 266 -0.57 8.27 6.03
CA ASP A 266 -0.62 7.59 4.72
C ASP A 266 -1.25 6.19 4.79
N ARG A 267 -2.41 6.04 4.14
CA ARG A 267 -3.13 4.78 4.04
C ARG A 267 -2.50 3.80 3.06
N HIS A 268 -1.73 4.27 2.08
CA HIS A 268 -1.01 3.40 1.15
C HIS A 268 0.10 2.66 1.90
N LEU A 269 0.92 3.39 2.66
CA LEU A 269 1.90 2.79 3.57
C LEU A 269 1.27 1.81 4.57
N LEU A 270 0.11 2.15 5.15
CA LEU A 270 -0.60 1.27 6.07
C LEU A 270 -1.04 -0.06 5.42
N ALA A 271 -1.50 -0.02 4.16
CA ALA A 271 -1.84 -1.22 3.40
C ALA A 271 -0.63 -2.13 3.20
N GLN A 272 0.50 -1.55 2.78
CA GLN A 272 1.75 -2.28 2.57
C GLN A 272 2.30 -2.87 3.87
N TRP A 273 2.14 -2.16 5.00
CA TRP A 273 2.52 -2.66 6.31
C TRP A 273 1.71 -3.89 6.72
N HIS A 274 0.39 -3.82 6.57
CA HIS A 274 -0.48 -4.97 6.83
C HIS A 274 -0.12 -6.16 5.95
N ASN A 275 0.16 -5.94 4.67
CA ASN A 275 0.62 -6.99 3.78
C ASN A 275 1.95 -7.63 4.27
N LEU A 276 2.94 -6.82 4.69
CA LEU A 276 4.18 -7.35 5.27
C LEU A 276 3.92 -8.17 6.54
N ARG A 277 3.04 -7.73 7.43
CA ARG A 277 2.67 -8.50 8.63
C ARG A 277 2.02 -9.84 8.28
N ALA A 278 1.17 -9.90 7.27
CA ALA A 278 0.59 -11.15 6.81
C ALA A 278 1.66 -12.13 6.29
N LEU A 279 2.60 -11.62 5.48
CA LEU A 279 3.74 -12.38 4.97
C LEU A 279 4.62 -12.94 6.10
N LEU A 280 4.84 -12.17 7.16
CA LEU A 280 5.57 -12.61 8.35
C LEU A 280 4.80 -13.66 9.16
N CYS A 281 3.48 -13.51 9.33
CA CYS A 281 2.63 -14.52 9.96
C CYS A 281 2.72 -15.86 9.23
N ARG A 282 2.62 -15.85 7.89
CA ARG A 282 2.73 -17.05 7.05
C ARG A 282 4.08 -17.73 7.26
N ARG A 283 5.18 -16.98 7.07
CA ARG A 283 6.54 -17.53 7.22
C ARG A 283 6.80 -18.12 8.59
N ARG A 284 6.27 -17.50 9.65
CA ARG A 284 6.38 -18.02 11.01
C ARG A 284 5.60 -19.33 11.19
N SER A 285 4.43 -19.46 10.57
CA SER A 285 3.69 -20.73 10.57
C SER A 285 4.42 -21.82 9.79
N GLU A 286 4.97 -21.50 8.62
CA GLU A 286 5.78 -22.45 7.81
C GLU A 286 7.01 -22.92 8.60
N ALA A 287 7.73 -22.00 9.25
CA ALA A 287 8.92 -22.31 10.03
C ALA A 287 8.64 -23.18 11.28
N ALA A 288 7.41 -23.12 11.82
CA ALA A 288 6.99 -24.00 12.92
C ALA A 288 6.74 -25.44 12.46
N GLY A 289 6.66 -25.69 11.14
CA GLY A 289 6.39 -27.02 10.57
C GLY A 289 4.96 -27.51 10.78
N HIS A 290 4.08 -26.69 11.35
CA HIS A 290 2.67 -26.99 11.53
C HIS A 290 1.82 -25.73 11.33
N ALA A 291 0.57 -25.91 10.89
CA ALA A 291 -0.36 -24.80 10.77
C ALA A 291 -0.73 -24.28 12.16
N ASP A 292 -0.47 -23.00 12.43
CA ASP A 292 -0.85 -22.33 13.67
C ASP A 292 -2.16 -21.55 13.45
N PRO A 293 -3.26 -21.91 14.15
CA PRO A 293 -4.56 -21.25 13.94
C PRO A 293 -4.53 -19.76 14.25
N VAL A 294 -3.72 -19.35 15.24
CA VAL A 294 -3.61 -17.95 15.66
C VAL A 294 -2.89 -17.16 14.57
N LEU A 295 -1.76 -17.66 14.06
CA LEU A 295 -1.03 -17.01 12.97
C LEU A 295 -1.84 -16.97 11.68
N HIS A 296 -2.60 -18.03 11.39
CA HIS A 296 -3.49 -18.07 10.24
C HIS A 296 -4.56 -16.97 10.31
N ILE A 297 -5.28 -16.85 11.44
CA ILE A 297 -6.30 -15.81 11.63
C ILE A 297 -5.67 -14.41 11.56
N LEU A 298 -4.48 -14.22 12.15
CA LEU A 298 -3.77 -12.94 12.09
C LEU A 298 -3.36 -12.57 10.65
N ALA A 299 -2.86 -13.53 9.87
CA ALA A 299 -2.50 -13.32 8.47
C ALA A 299 -3.72 -12.88 7.65
N LEU A 300 -4.86 -13.55 7.81
CA LEU A 300 -6.10 -13.20 7.11
C LEU A 300 -6.59 -11.80 7.48
N ARG A 301 -6.61 -11.43 8.76
CA ARG A 301 -7.02 -10.09 9.21
C ARG A 301 -6.13 -8.99 8.64
N HIS A 302 -4.83 -9.26 8.53
CA HIS A 302 -3.89 -8.33 7.94
C HIS A 302 -4.09 -8.20 6.43
N LEU A 303 -4.30 -9.30 5.71
CA LEU A 303 -4.65 -9.25 4.28
C LEU A 303 -5.97 -8.51 4.04
N GLU A 304 -7.01 -8.78 4.83
CA GLU A 304 -8.28 -8.07 4.79
C GLU A 304 -8.11 -6.56 4.98
N SER A 305 -7.27 -6.16 5.96
CA SER A 305 -6.96 -4.75 6.20
C SER A 305 -6.20 -4.12 5.03
N ALA A 306 -5.22 -4.84 4.46
CA ALA A 306 -4.49 -4.39 3.28
C ALA A 306 -5.41 -4.19 2.08
N PHE A 307 -6.31 -5.15 1.80
CA PHE A 307 -7.35 -5.03 0.78
C PHE A 307 -8.27 -3.84 1.00
N HIS A 308 -8.78 -3.68 2.22
CA HIS A 308 -9.64 -2.56 2.56
C HIS A 308 -8.97 -1.22 2.24
N HIS A 309 -7.70 -1.05 2.63
CA HIS A 309 -6.96 0.18 2.37
C HIS A 309 -6.64 0.38 0.89
N ALA A 310 -6.23 -0.66 0.16
CA ALA A 310 -6.00 -0.55 -1.29
C ALA A 310 -7.28 -0.23 -2.07
N LEU A 311 -8.43 -0.85 -1.73
CA LEU A 311 -9.72 -0.53 -2.34
C LEU A 311 -10.12 0.93 -2.11
N MET A 312 -9.93 1.42 -0.88
CA MET A 312 -10.23 2.82 -0.53
C MET A 312 -9.35 3.82 -1.30
N GLN A 313 -8.13 3.42 -1.67
CA GLN A 313 -7.18 4.24 -2.43
C GLN A 313 -7.21 3.99 -3.94
N ARG A 314 -8.02 3.03 -4.42
CA ARG A 314 -8.03 2.56 -5.82
C ARG A 314 -6.65 2.10 -6.30
N ASP A 315 -5.88 1.51 -5.40
CA ASP A 315 -4.54 0.99 -5.66
C ASP A 315 -4.62 -0.42 -6.28
N ASN A 316 -4.76 -0.47 -7.60
CA ASN A 316 -4.94 -1.74 -8.32
C ASN A 316 -3.70 -2.65 -8.26
N GLU A 317 -2.49 -2.08 -8.20
CA GLU A 317 -1.25 -2.85 -8.04
C GLU A 317 -1.17 -3.48 -6.65
N GLY A 318 -1.53 -2.72 -5.61
CA GLY A 318 -1.67 -3.23 -4.26
C GLY A 318 -2.67 -4.37 -4.18
N LEU A 319 -3.85 -4.23 -4.79
CA LEU A 319 -4.87 -5.30 -4.81
C LEU A 319 -4.34 -6.57 -5.46
N LEU A 320 -3.64 -6.45 -6.58
CA LEU A 320 -3.01 -7.58 -7.26
C LEU A 320 -2.01 -8.30 -6.33
N ALA A 321 -1.09 -7.53 -5.74
CA ALA A 321 -0.05 -8.09 -4.86
C ALA A 321 -0.65 -8.75 -3.60
N TYR A 322 -1.71 -8.18 -3.03
CA TYR A 322 -2.37 -8.73 -1.83
C TYR A 322 -3.16 -9.99 -2.14
N ALA A 323 -3.79 -10.06 -3.33
CA ALA A 323 -4.44 -11.28 -3.83
C ALA A 323 -3.43 -12.42 -4.04
N ALA A 324 -2.28 -12.11 -4.64
CA ALA A 324 -1.21 -13.10 -4.81
C ALA A 324 -0.66 -13.60 -3.46
N ASN A 325 -0.47 -12.71 -2.49
CA ASN A 325 0.00 -13.10 -1.15
C ASN A 325 -1.06 -13.90 -0.38
N LEU A 326 -2.35 -13.65 -0.61
CA LEU A 326 -3.43 -14.46 -0.06
C LEU A 326 -3.44 -15.86 -0.68
N ALA A 327 -3.31 -15.99 -2.01
CA ALA A 327 -3.21 -17.29 -2.68
C ALA A 327 -2.04 -18.10 -2.11
N LEU A 328 -0.89 -17.46 -1.92
CA LEU A 328 0.28 -18.10 -1.32
C LEU A 328 0.07 -18.49 0.15
N HIS A 329 -0.59 -17.64 0.95
CA HIS A 329 -0.95 -18.00 2.32
C HIS A 329 -1.89 -19.21 2.35
N LEU A 330 -2.91 -19.23 1.49
CA LEU A 330 -3.84 -20.35 1.39
C LEU A 330 -3.14 -21.64 0.94
N THR A 331 -2.14 -21.55 0.05
CA THR A 331 -1.30 -22.69 -0.32
C THR A 331 -0.59 -23.27 0.88
N SER A 332 0.02 -22.42 1.73
CA SER A 332 0.79 -22.87 2.89
C SER A 332 -0.06 -23.61 3.96
N VAL A 333 -1.36 -23.36 4.01
CA VAL A 333 -2.30 -24.00 4.96
C VAL A 333 -3.13 -25.12 4.34
N LEU A 334 -2.91 -25.43 3.06
CA LEU A 334 -3.57 -26.52 2.36
C LEU A 334 -3.33 -27.90 3.04
N PRO A 335 -2.10 -28.25 3.47
CA PRO A 335 -1.87 -29.54 4.15
C PRO A 335 -2.64 -29.70 5.47
N ALA A 336 -3.03 -28.60 6.10
CA ALA A 336 -3.83 -28.60 7.32
C ALA A 336 -5.35 -28.64 7.07
N GLY A 337 -5.79 -28.61 5.80
CA GLY A 337 -7.19 -28.62 5.41
C GLY A 337 -7.95 -27.32 5.71
N TRP A 338 -7.24 -26.20 5.90
CA TRP A 338 -7.86 -24.88 6.14
C TRP A 338 -8.13 -24.11 4.85
N SER A 339 -7.68 -24.64 3.73
CA SER A 339 -7.97 -24.18 2.38
C SER A 339 -8.17 -25.40 1.47
N THR A 340 -8.57 -25.14 0.23
CA THR A 340 -8.71 -26.15 -0.83
C THR A 340 -7.94 -25.68 -2.06
N ALA A 341 -7.49 -26.60 -2.92
CA ALA A 341 -6.80 -26.23 -4.15
C ALA A 341 -7.68 -25.32 -5.01
N ARG A 342 -9.00 -25.56 -5.00
CA ARG A 342 -10.00 -24.66 -5.58
C ARG A 342 -9.90 -23.24 -5.01
N GLN A 343 -9.94 -23.04 -3.70
CA GLN A 343 -9.84 -21.69 -3.15
C GLN A 343 -8.54 -20.99 -3.55
N VAL A 344 -7.41 -21.71 -3.56
CA VAL A 344 -6.13 -21.16 -4.00
C VAL A 344 -6.19 -20.71 -5.47
N MET A 345 -6.73 -21.56 -6.35
CA MET A 345 -6.87 -21.25 -7.77
C MET A 345 -7.80 -20.07 -8.04
N ALA A 346 -8.89 -19.92 -7.28
CA ALA A 346 -9.79 -18.78 -7.42
C ALA A 346 -9.06 -17.43 -7.19
N TRP A 347 -8.13 -17.39 -6.24
CA TRP A 347 -7.32 -16.20 -5.99
C TRP A 347 -6.27 -15.97 -7.08
N HIS A 348 -5.65 -17.03 -7.60
CA HIS A 348 -4.78 -16.89 -8.76
C HIS A 348 -5.55 -16.41 -10.01
N GLU A 349 -6.75 -16.91 -10.26
CA GLU A 349 -7.62 -16.44 -11.34
C GLU A 349 -7.90 -14.94 -11.21
N LEU A 350 -8.26 -14.47 -10.01
CA LEU A 350 -8.44 -13.04 -9.76
C LEU A 350 -7.18 -12.23 -10.06
N VAL A 351 -6.00 -12.72 -9.65
CA VAL A 351 -4.72 -12.09 -9.97
C VAL A 351 -4.55 -11.96 -11.48
N LEU A 352 -4.79 -13.03 -12.24
CA LEU A 352 -4.65 -12.99 -13.70
C LEU A 352 -5.65 -12.04 -14.38
N VAL A 353 -6.90 -12.05 -13.93
CA VAL A 353 -7.95 -11.14 -14.42
C VAL A 353 -7.57 -9.69 -14.14
N CYS A 354 -7.03 -9.39 -12.95
CA CYS A 354 -6.53 -8.06 -12.63
C CYS A 354 -5.37 -7.67 -13.56
N MET A 355 -4.40 -8.56 -13.81
CA MET A 355 -3.30 -8.29 -14.73
C MET A 355 -3.80 -7.97 -16.14
N ASP A 356 -4.71 -8.79 -16.68
CA ASP A 356 -5.25 -8.64 -18.04
C ASP A 356 -6.15 -7.41 -18.19
N LYS A 357 -7.09 -7.21 -17.25
CA LYS A 357 -8.13 -6.17 -17.38
C LYS A 357 -7.72 -4.80 -16.89
N LEU A 358 -6.83 -4.73 -15.90
CA LEU A 358 -6.38 -3.46 -15.33
C LEU A 358 -4.99 -3.05 -15.83
N GLY A 359 -4.31 -3.92 -16.58
CA GLY A 359 -2.95 -3.66 -17.08
C GLY A 359 -1.91 -3.53 -15.96
N VAL A 360 -2.16 -4.15 -14.80
CA VAL A 360 -1.28 -4.08 -13.61
C VAL A 360 -0.38 -5.30 -13.50
N GLY A 361 0.69 -5.18 -12.71
CA GLY A 361 1.63 -6.26 -12.44
C GLY A 361 2.59 -6.55 -13.59
N GLY A 362 2.68 -5.69 -14.61
CA GLY A 362 3.65 -5.79 -15.71
C GLY A 362 5.11 -5.91 -15.24
N ASP A 363 5.40 -5.35 -14.07
CA ASP A 363 6.69 -5.15 -13.43
C ASP A 363 7.16 -6.31 -12.53
N ASN A 364 6.27 -7.20 -12.13
CA ASN A 364 6.59 -8.39 -11.36
C ASN A 364 6.17 -9.67 -12.10
N ALA A 365 6.93 -10.74 -11.89
CA ALA A 365 6.55 -12.08 -12.35
C ALA A 365 6.24 -13.01 -11.16
N TRP A 366 6.25 -12.46 -9.95
CA TRP A 366 6.15 -13.21 -8.71
C TRP A 366 4.86 -14.03 -8.63
N GLU A 367 3.78 -13.42 -9.09
CA GLU A 367 2.44 -13.97 -9.27
C GLU A 367 2.45 -15.18 -10.21
N THR A 368 3.17 -15.05 -11.32
CA THR A 368 3.29 -16.11 -12.34
C THR A 368 4.16 -17.27 -11.87
N ILE A 369 5.22 -16.98 -11.10
CA ILE A 369 6.08 -17.98 -10.46
C ILE A 369 5.27 -18.81 -9.47
N PHE A 370 4.48 -18.17 -8.60
CA PHE A 370 3.70 -18.90 -7.62
C PHE A 370 2.58 -19.72 -8.22
N LEU A 371 1.89 -19.19 -9.23
CA LEU A 371 0.92 -19.98 -9.98
C LEU A 371 1.58 -21.21 -10.61
N ALA A 372 2.78 -21.05 -11.19
CA ALA A 372 3.53 -22.18 -11.75
C ALA A 372 3.90 -23.22 -10.68
N GLN A 373 4.42 -22.78 -9.54
CA GLN A 373 4.80 -23.68 -8.44
C GLN A 373 3.57 -24.44 -7.93
N PHE A 374 2.49 -23.73 -7.63
CA PHE A 374 1.26 -24.32 -7.15
C PHE A 374 0.68 -25.33 -8.15
N TRP A 375 0.66 -24.99 -9.44
CA TRP A 375 0.22 -25.91 -10.49
C TRP A 375 1.05 -27.20 -10.50
N LEU A 376 2.37 -27.07 -10.52
CA LEU A 376 3.29 -28.22 -10.57
C LEU A 376 3.27 -29.08 -9.29
N ASP A 377 2.87 -28.51 -8.15
CA ASP A 377 2.71 -29.21 -6.87
C ASP A 377 1.36 -29.95 -6.78
N HIS A 378 0.34 -29.50 -7.52
CA HIS A 378 -1.05 -29.96 -7.42
C HIS A 378 -1.67 -30.42 -8.74
N GLU A 379 -0.85 -30.75 -9.75
CA GLU A 379 -1.30 -31.03 -11.12
C GLU A 379 -2.39 -32.10 -11.19
N ASP A 380 -2.23 -33.21 -10.47
CA ASP A 380 -3.20 -34.31 -10.45
C ASP A 380 -4.56 -33.89 -9.86
N GLU A 381 -4.54 -33.16 -8.74
CA GLU A 381 -5.75 -32.65 -8.07
C GLU A 381 -6.48 -31.63 -8.96
N LEU A 382 -5.72 -30.74 -9.60
CA LEU A 382 -6.25 -29.72 -10.50
C LEU A 382 -6.77 -30.31 -11.82
N GLY A 383 -6.11 -31.34 -12.34
CA GLY A 383 -6.56 -32.08 -13.52
C GLY A 383 -7.90 -32.78 -13.29
N ALA A 384 -8.12 -33.33 -12.07
CA ALA A 384 -9.41 -33.90 -11.71
C ALA A 384 -10.55 -32.87 -11.67
N LEU A 385 -10.26 -31.62 -11.24
CA LEU A 385 -11.22 -30.52 -11.22
C LEU A 385 -11.62 -30.04 -12.63
N ASP A 386 -10.72 -30.12 -13.62
CA ASP A 386 -11.02 -29.73 -15.01
C ASP A 386 -12.02 -30.70 -15.70
N HIS A 387 -12.10 -31.92 -15.19
CA HIS A 387 -13.07 -32.93 -15.65
C HIS A 387 -14.43 -32.85 -14.95
N ASP A 388 -14.61 -31.98 -13.95
CA ASP A 388 -15.90 -31.74 -13.31
C ASP A 388 -16.80 -30.89 -14.24
N PRO A 389 -17.96 -31.39 -14.69
CA PRO A 389 -18.88 -30.64 -15.54
C PRO A 389 -19.36 -29.33 -14.92
N ALA A 390 -19.38 -29.21 -13.59
CA ALA A 390 -19.75 -27.99 -12.89
C ALA A 390 -18.67 -26.89 -12.94
N HIS A 391 -17.46 -27.22 -13.41
CA HIS A 391 -16.28 -26.35 -13.40
C HIS A 391 -15.56 -26.30 -14.75
N LYS A 392 -16.22 -26.74 -15.82
CA LYS A 392 -15.66 -26.72 -17.17
C LYS A 392 -15.32 -25.29 -17.61
N GLY A 393 -14.06 -25.03 -17.93
CA GLY A 393 -13.57 -23.72 -18.38
C GLY A 393 -13.02 -22.81 -17.28
N TRP A 394 -12.80 -23.34 -16.07
CA TRP A 394 -12.35 -22.59 -14.89
C TRP A 394 -10.82 -22.43 -14.78
N MET A 395 -10.07 -22.71 -15.85
CA MET A 395 -8.62 -22.74 -15.82
C MET A 395 -7.99 -21.35 -15.98
N PRO A 396 -7.05 -20.94 -15.11
CA PRO A 396 -6.38 -19.66 -15.24
C PRO A 396 -5.47 -19.63 -16.47
N VAL A 397 -5.64 -18.58 -17.30
CA VAL A 397 -4.83 -18.33 -18.50
C VAL A 397 -4.28 -16.91 -18.43
N ILE A 398 -2.99 -16.72 -18.72
CA ILE A 398 -2.39 -15.39 -18.88
C ILE A 398 -2.30 -15.09 -20.37
N GLY A 399 -3.14 -14.16 -20.86
CA GLY A 399 -3.34 -13.95 -22.29
C GLY A 399 -3.94 -15.20 -22.92
N ASN A 400 -3.09 -16.08 -23.44
CA ASN A 400 -3.44 -17.40 -24.00
C ASN A 400 -2.55 -18.56 -23.47
N LEU A 401 -1.72 -18.29 -22.47
CA LEU A 401 -0.74 -19.26 -21.95
C LEU A 401 -1.26 -19.90 -20.66
N HIS A 402 -1.27 -21.23 -20.62
CA HIS A 402 -1.67 -22.01 -19.47
C HIS A 402 -0.45 -22.59 -18.74
N PRO A 403 -0.43 -22.71 -17.39
CA PRO A 403 0.70 -23.29 -16.63
C PRO A 403 1.14 -24.71 -17.04
N ARG A 404 0.26 -25.44 -17.76
CA ARG A 404 0.56 -26.76 -18.34
C ARG A 404 1.45 -26.69 -19.59
N ASP A 405 1.45 -25.55 -20.27
CA ASP A 405 2.11 -25.36 -21.56
C ASP A 405 3.54 -24.87 -21.35
N ALA A 406 4.50 -25.43 -22.09
CA ALA A 406 5.90 -24.98 -22.03
C ALA A 406 6.07 -23.48 -22.34
N ALA A 407 5.21 -22.94 -23.21
CA ALA A 407 5.22 -21.53 -23.58
C ALA A 407 4.94 -20.59 -22.39
N TYR A 408 4.13 -21.02 -21.40
CA TYR A 408 3.91 -20.26 -20.17
C TYR A 408 5.21 -20.09 -19.38
N HIS A 409 5.95 -21.18 -19.20
CA HIS A 409 7.21 -21.19 -18.43
C HIS A 409 8.30 -20.35 -19.11
N VAL A 410 8.40 -20.43 -20.44
CA VAL A 410 9.32 -19.59 -21.23
C VAL A 410 8.97 -18.11 -21.10
N ALA A 411 7.69 -17.74 -21.24
CA ALA A 411 7.25 -16.36 -21.11
C ALA A 411 7.51 -15.80 -19.69
N MET A 412 7.31 -16.62 -18.66
CA MET A 412 7.65 -16.27 -17.28
C MET A 412 9.14 -15.98 -17.10
N VAL A 413 10.03 -16.82 -17.65
CA VAL A 413 11.48 -16.58 -17.61
C VAL A 413 11.87 -15.28 -18.32
N GLN A 414 11.29 -15.02 -19.50
CA GLN A 414 11.56 -13.77 -20.23
C GLN A 414 11.13 -12.54 -19.42
N ARG A 415 10.00 -12.63 -18.71
CA ARG A 415 9.49 -11.56 -17.85
C ARG A 415 10.42 -11.28 -16.66
N VAL A 416 10.89 -12.31 -15.93
CA VAL A 416 11.82 -12.09 -14.80
C VAL A 416 13.21 -11.66 -15.22
N GLN A 417 13.67 -12.00 -16.43
CA GLN A 417 14.98 -11.57 -16.90
C GLN A 417 15.07 -10.04 -16.99
N ALA A 418 13.96 -9.38 -17.31
CA ALA A 418 13.89 -7.91 -17.33
C ALA A 418 14.00 -7.29 -15.93
N SER A 419 13.64 -8.00 -14.85
CA SER A 419 13.69 -7.46 -13.49
C SER A 419 15.08 -7.55 -12.85
N GLY A 420 16.03 -8.32 -13.39
CA GLY A 420 17.38 -8.44 -12.81
C GLY A 420 17.46 -9.09 -11.41
N ASP A 421 16.33 -9.48 -10.82
CA ASP A 421 16.28 -10.15 -9.52
C ASP A 421 16.73 -11.61 -9.66
N ALA A 422 17.97 -11.89 -9.24
CA ALA A 422 18.59 -13.21 -9.36
C ALA A 422 17.78 -14.32 -8.67
N ARG A 423 17.09 -14.00 -7.56
CA ARG A 423 16.23 -14.96 -6.84
C ARG A 423 14.99 -15.30 -7.65
N GLN A 424 14.28 -14.31 -8.20
CA GLN A 424 13.12 -14.56 -9.06
C GLN A 424 13.50 -15.29 -10.35
N ILE A 425 14.64 -14.93 -10.95
CA ILE A 425 15.18 -15.62 -12.13
C ILE A 425 15.45 -17.09 -11.82
N ALA A 426 16.12 -17.39 -10.70
CA ALA A 426 16.38 -18.77 -10.29
C ALA A 426 15.08 -19.56 -10.04
N LEU A 427 14.07 -18.94 -9.39
CA LEU A 427 12.79 -19.59 -9.12
C LEU A 427 11.97 -19.83 -10.40
N ALA A 428 12.00 -18.91 -11.38
CA ALA A 428 11.36 -19.12 -12.67
C ALA A 428 12.01 -20.27 -13.45
N TRP A 429 13.34 -20.33 -13.47
CA TRP A 429 14.07 -21.46 -14.07
C TRP A 429 13.82 -22.77 -13.32
N LEU A 430 13.61 -22.73 -12.00
CA LEU A 430 13.23 -23.91 -11.22
C LEU A 430 11.88 -24.45 -11.68
N CYS A 431 10.88 -23.60 -11.87
CA CYS A 431 9.58 -24.00 -12.43
C CYS A 431 9.73 -24.61 -13.83
N CYS A 432 10.51 -23.97 -14.71
CA CYS A 432 10.79 -24.50 -16.06
C CYS A 432 11.41 -25.89 -16.02
N TRP A 433 12.41 -26.08 -15.15
CA TRP A 433 13.11 -27.36 -15.02
C TRP A 433 12.19 -28.44 -14.44
N ARG A 434 11.36 -28.10 -13.45
CA ARG A 434 10.35 -29.01 -12.90
C ARG A 434 9.36 -29.47 -13.97
N HIS A 435 8.82 -28.55 -14.77
CA HIS A 435 7.94 -28.86 -15.90
C HIS A 435 8.65 -29.73 -16.94
N ALA A 436 9.87 -29.37 -17.34
CA ALA A 436 10.67 -30.14 -18.29
C ALA A 436 10.90 -31.58 -17.82
N ARG A 437 11.18 -31.78 -16.53
CA ARG A 437 11.36 -33.12 -15.95
C ARG A 437 10.10 -33.98 -15.98
N GLN A 438 8.92 -33.37 -15.92
CA GLN A 438 7.64 -34.07 -15.93
C GLN A 438 7.17 -34.39 -17.35
N HIS A 439 7.48 -33.53 -18.33
CA HIS A 439 6.83 -33.60 -19.66
C HIS A 439 7.78 -33.67 -20.86
N LEU A 440 9.10 -33.46 -20.68
CA LEU A 440 10.07 -33.49 -21.78
C LEU A 440 11.03 -34.69 -21.69
N PRO A 441 11.56 -35.15 -22.83
CA PRO A 441 12.67 -36.11 -22.85
C PRO A 441 13.93 -35.58 -22.14
N PRO A 442 14.78 -36.44 -21.56
CA PRO A 442 15.98 -36.02 -20.81
C PRO A 442 16.98 -35.15 -21.59
N HIS A 443 17.04 -35.28 -22.92
CA HIS A 443 17.95 -34.47 -23.74
C HIS A 443 17.50 -33.01 -23.89
N ASP A 444 16.18 -32.77 -23.87
CA ASP A 444 15.59 -31.43 -23.94
C ASP A 444 15.58 -30.75 -22.56
N GLU A 445 15.62 -31.53 -21.47
CA GLU A 445 15.75 -31.04 -20.08
C GLU A 445 17.13 -30.43 -19.80
N LEU A 446 18.20 -30.99 -20.37
CA LEU A 446 19.58 -30.65 -20.01
C LEU A 446 19.92 -29.15 -20.18
N PRO A 447 19.58 -28.47 -21.29
CA PRO A 447 19.82 -27.03 -21.43
C PRO A 447 19.12 -26.20 -20.33
N ILE A 448 17.89 -26.57 -19.95
CA ILE A 448 17.10 -25.90 -18.92
C ILE A 448 17.74 -26.08 -17.55
N ARG A 449 18.19 -27.32 -17.24
CA ARG A 449 18.92 -27.62 -16.01
C ARG A 449 20.21 -26.80 -15.89
N LEU A 450 20.98 -26.68 -16.98
CA LEU A 450 22.21 -25.88 -17.00
C LEU A 450 21.93 -24.39 -16.80
N ALA A 451 20.86 -23.86 -17.40
CA ALA A 451 20.42 -22.48 -17.19
C ALA A 451 20.04 -22.21 -15.72
N LEU A 452 19.32 -23.14 -15.08
CA LEU A 452 19.00 -23.06 -13.66
C LEU A 452 20.26 -23.08 -12.78
N ILE A 453 21.21 -23.97 -13.04
CA ILE A 453 22.49 -24.02 -12.29
C ILE A 453 23.24 -22.69 -12.41
N LYS A 454 23.26 -22.10 -13.62
CA LYS A 454 23.88 -20.79 -13.86
C LYS A 454 23.15 -19.69 -13.07
N ALA A 455 21.82 -19.67 -13.08
CA ALA A 455 21.02 -18.70 -12.35
C ALA A 455 21.22 -18.79 -10.83
N VAL A 456 21.19 -20.00 -10.26
CA VAL A 456 21.40 -20.22 -8.82
C VAL A 456 22.82 -19.82 -8.38
N LYS A 457 23.81 -19.94 -9.27
CA LYS A 457 25.21 -19.55 -9.00
C LYS A 457 25.52 -18.10 -9.39
N ALA A 458 24.55 -17.31 -9.81
CA ALA A 458 24.75 -15.91 -10.19
C ALA A 458 25.21 -15.06 -9.00
N GLU A 459 24.74 -15.40 -7.79
CA GLU A 459 25.12 -14.76 -6.54
C GLU A 459 25.63 -15.80 -5.55
N ALA A 460 26.68 -15.44 -4.80
CA ALA A 460 27.41 -16.41 -3.96
C ALA A 460 26.57 -16.99 -2.81
N ASP A 461 25.61 -16.22 -2.29
CA ASP A 461 24.76 -16.55 -1.14
C ASP A 461 23.34 -17.01 -1.52
N LEU A 462 22.99 -16.94 -2.81
CA LEU A 462 21.66 -17.30 -3.31
C LEU A 462 21.29 -18.77 -3.02
N PRO A 463 22.18 -19.77 -3.15
CA PRO A 463 21.85 -21.14 -2.78
C PRO A 463 21.41 -21.27 -1.32
N GLN A 464 22.09 -20.60 -0.38
CA GLN A 464 21.73 -20.62 1.03
C GLN A 464 20.39 -19.93 1.30
N ARG A 465 20.12 -18.80 0.65
CA ARG A 465 18.81 -18.12 0.74
C ARG A 465 17.68 -19.02 0.28
N LEU A 466 17.82 -19.63 -0.90
CA LEU A 466 16.83 -20.56 -1.45
C LEU A 466 16.60 -21.78 -0.53
N ARG A 467 17.65 -22.31 0.12
CA ARG A 467 17.49 -23.37 1.14
C ARG A 467 16.65 -22.91 2.32
N ARG A 468 16.91 -21.72 2.88
CA ARG A 468 16.13 -21.13 3.98
C ARG A 468 14.66 -20.90 3.61
N GLU A 469 14.35 -20.80 2.32
CA GLU A 469 12.99 -20.64 1.82
C GLU A 469 12.25 -21.95 1.52
N GLY A 470 12.90 -23.10 1.72
CA GLY A 470 12.30 -24.42 1.53
C GLY A 470 12.66 -25.11 0.21
N TYR A 471 13.58 -24.56 -0.59
CA TYR A 471 13.98 -25.14 -1.89
C TYR A 471 15.20 -26.08 -1.79
N GLY A 472 15.59 -26.51 -0.59
CA GLY A 472 16.79 -27.32 -0.37
C GLY A 472 16.81 -28.64 -1.15
N ASP A 473 15.72 -29.40 -1.10
CA ASP A 473 15.60 -30.68 -1.80
C ASP A 473 15.81 -30.55 -3.31
N TRP A 474 15.35 -29.44 -3.91
CA TRP A 474 15.54 -29.17 -5.33
C TRP A 474 16.99 -28.81 -5.66
N LEU A 475 17.66 -28.07 -4.79
CA LEU A 475 19.09 -27.76 -4.94
C LEU A 475 19.97 -29.01 -4.80
N ASP A 476 19.60 -29.92 -3.90
CA ASP A 476 20.29 -31.21 -3.74
C ASP A 476 20.14 -32.07 -5.00
N ARG A 477 18.95 -32.12 -5.60
CA ARG A 477 18.71 -32.78 -6.89
C ARG A 477 19.52 -32.16 -8.04
N LEU A 478 19.89 -30.89 -7.95
CA LEU A 478 20.77 -30.22 -8.93
C LEU A 478 22.26 -30.54 -8.71
N GLY A 479 22.63 -31.14 -7.57
CA GLY A 479 24.02 -31.34 -7.18
C GLY A 479 24.70 -30.05 -6.72
N ILE A 480 23.94 -29.09 -6.18
CA ILE A 480 24.49 -27.84 -5.65
C ILE A 480 24.73 -28.05 -4.14
N PRO A 481 25.98 -28.24 -3.69
CA PRO A 481 26.28 -28.61 -2.31
C PRO A 481 25.89 -27.49 -1.33
N CYS A 482 25.56 -27.88 -0.10
CA CYS A 482 25.53 -26.95 1.02
C CYS A 482 26.97 -26.52 1.30
N LYS A 483 27.27 -25.22 1.23
CA LYS A 483 28.49 -24.69 1.85
C LYS A 483 28.09 -24.32 3.27
N ASP A 484 28.63 -25.07 4.22
CA ASP A 484 28.56 -24.77 5.66
C ASP A 484 29.37 -23.52 6.01
#